data_AF-A0A443S1B7-F1
#
_entry.id   AF-A0A443S1B7-F1
#
_cell.length_a   1.000
_cell.length_b   1.000
_cell.length_c   1.000
_cell.angle_alpha   90.00
_cell.angle_beta   90.00
_cell.angle_gamma   90.00
#
_symmetry.space_group_name_H-M   'P 1'
#
loop_
_entity.id
_entity.type
_entity.pdbx_description
1 polymer ?
#
loop_
_entity_poly.entity_id
_entity_poly.type
_entity_poly.pdbx_seq_one_letter_code
_entity_poly.pdbx_strand_id
1 'polypeptide(L)'
;MAPTAVGYWGKVTSTLDWCEENYDTTFYIAEFWNTLSNLFMIVPPAFSCFRSFKTGNDTRLLLCYALLTLVGIGSWLFHMTLKYEMQLLDELPMIWGSLYLVFILGTIAYPHLEQSLLLKLGLFVYGVIATFIYL
;
A
#
# COMPACT_ATOMS: atom_id res chain seq x y z
N MET A 1 -24.02 -15.07 -7.62
CA MET A 1 -23.44 -13.73 -7.87
C MET A 1 -24.29 -12.75 -7.09
N ALA A 2 -23.73 -12.14 -6.04
CA ALA A 2 -24.44 -11.15 -5.25
C ALA A 2 -24.88 -10.00 -6.19
N PRO A 3 -26.08 -9.45 -6.01
CA PRO A 3 -26.54 -8.34 -6.84
C PRO A 3 -25.58 -7.17 -6.64
N THR A 4 -25.02 -6.66 -7.73
CA THR A 4 -24.13 -5.48 -7.71
C THR A 4 -24.94 -4.28 -7.26
N ALA A 5 -25.04 -4.03 -5.96
CA ALA A 5 -25.57 -2.79 -5.43
C ALA A 5 -24.74 -1.66 -6.04
N VAL A 6 -25.35 -0.88 -6.93
CA VAL A 6 -24.67 0.24 -7.57
C VAL A 6 -24.65 1.37 -6.56
N GLY A 7 -23.54 1.51 -5.85
CA GLY A 7 -23.31 2.63 -4.95
C GLY A 7 -22.67 3.83 -5.64
N TYR A 8 -22.20 4.79 -4.85
CA TYR A 8 -21.74 6.11 -5.31
C TYR A 8 -20.65 6.04 -6.39
N TRP A 9 -19.70 5.12 -6.30
CA TRP A 9 -18.57 5.02 -7.24
C TRP A 9 -18.90 4.28 -8.54
N GLY A 10 -20.15 3.82 -8.71
CA GLY A 10 -20.59 3.10 -9.91
C GLY A 10 -20.12 1.63 -9.93
N LYS A 11 -20.01 1.06 -11.13
CA LYS A 11 -19.70 -0.37 -11.30
C LYS A 11 -18.29 -0.73 -10.80
N VAL A 12 -18.16 -1.87 -10.15
CA VAL A 12 -16.89 -2.50 -9.80
C VAL A 12 -16.08 -2.78 -11.07
N THR A 13 -14.81 -2.37 -11.05
CA THR A 13 -13.86 -2.59 -12.16
C THR A 13 -12.57 -3.28 -11.72
N SER A 14 -12.35 -3.39 -10.41
CA SER A 14 -11.27 -4.20 -9.85
C SER A 14 -11.40 -5.65 -10.28
N THR A 15 -10.26 -6.33 -10.30
CA THR A 15 -10.18 -7.77 -10.62
C THR A 15 -10.67 -8.64 -9.46
N LEU A 16 -10.74 -8.07 -8.26
CA LEU A 16 -11.09 -8.71 -7.01
C LEU A 16 -12.18 -7.90 -6.29
N ASP A 17 -13.05 -8.62 -5.59
CA ASP A 17 -14.13 -8.13 -4.73
C ASP A 17 -14.10 -9.01 -3.47
N TRP A 18 -14.01 -8.43 -2.28
CA TRP A 18 -13.80 -9.21 -1.06
C TRP A 18 -15.13 -9.73 -0.49
N CYS A 19 -15.06 -10.37 0.68
CA CYS A 19 -16.23 -11.00 1.30
C CYS A 19 -17.19 -10.00 1.95
N GLU A 20 -16.77 -8.76 2.18
CA GLU A 20 -17.66 -7.72 2.75
C GLU A 20 -18.72 -7.30 1.74
N GLU A 21 -19.97 -7.16 2.18
CA GLU A 21 -21.06 -6.79 1.27
C GLU A 21 -20.96 -5.32 0.82
N ASN A 22 -20.98 -5.14 -0.50
CA ASN A 22 -20.83 -3.83 -1.13
C ASN A 22 -21.98 -2.87 -0.81
N TYR A 23 -21.63 -1.71 -0.27
CA TYR A 23 -22.50 -0.61 0.12
C TYR A 23 -23.56 -0.97 1.17
N ASP A 24 -23.33 -2.02 1.96
CA ASP A 24 -24.25 -2.47 3.03
C ASP A 24 -24.39 -1.44 4.15
N THR A 25 -23.27 -0.86 4.61
CA THR A 25 -23.30 0.14 5.70
C THR A 25 -23.60 1.57 5.21
N THR A 26 -23.15 1.94 4.01
CA THR A 26 -23.34 3.30 3.46
C THR A 26 -23.26 3.31 1.94
N PHE A 27 -24.00 4.22 1.31
CA PHE A 27 -23.99 4.41 -0.15
C PHE A 27 -22.65 4.94 -0.71
N TYR A 28 -21.80 5.54 0.14
CA TYR A 28 -20.58 6.23 -0.30
C TYR A 28 -19.29 5.39 -0.26
N ILE A 29 -19.29 4.28 0.48
CA ILE A 29 -18.12 3.43 0.71
C ILE A 29 -18.54 2.00 0.40
N ALA A 30 -17.88 1.34 -0.56
CA ALA A 30 -18.22 0.00 -0.99
C ALA A 30 -18.03 -1.03 0.14
N GLU A 31 -16.81 -1.20 0.65
CA GLU A 31 -16.53 -2.11 1.77
C GLU A 31 -16.17 -1.29 3.02
N PHE A 32 -17.15 -1.00 3.87
CA PHE A 32 -17.03 -0.02 4.95
C PHE A 32 -15.97 -0.39 6.00
N TRP A 33 -15.99 -1.62 6.48
CA TRP A 33 -15.08 -2.10 7.52
C TRP A 33 -13.68 -2.32 6.97
N ASN A 34 -13.54 -2.88 5.77
CA ASN A 34 -12.26 -2.99 5.08
C ASN A 34 -11.66 -1.59 4.86
N THR A 35 -12.46 -0.61 4.46
CA THR A 35 -12.01 0.79 4.28
C THR A 35 -11.53 1.41 5.60
N LEU A 36 -12.35 1.39 6.66
CA LEU A 36 -12.01 2.08 7.91
C LEU A 36 -10.85 1.42 8.66
N SER A 37 -10.68 0.10 8.53
CA SER A 37 -9.57 -0.61 9.17
C SER A 37 -8.19 -0.07 8.76
N ASN A 38 -8.09 0.51 7.55
CA ASN A 38 -6.87 1.10 7.03
C ASN A 38 -6.40 2.36 7.78
N LEU A 39 -7.24 2.97 8.64
CA LEU A 39 -6.81 4.06 9.53
C LEU A 39 -5.57 3.69 10.36
N PHE A 40 -5.43 2.42 10.76
CA PHE A 40 -4.27 1.96 11.52
C PHE A 40 -2.98 1.87 10.68
N MET A 41 -3.11 1.76 9.36
CA MET A 41 -1.98 1.83 8.42
C MET A 41 -1.71 3.24 7.89
N ILE A 42 -2.59 4.22 8.18
CA ILE A 42 -2.39 5.62 7.79
C ILE A 42 -1.92 6.46 8.99
N VAL A 43 -2.69 6.47 10.08
CA VAL A 43 -2.51 7.47 11.15
C VAL A 43 -1.21 7.27 11.94
N PRO A 44 -0.91 6.07 12.50
CA PRO A 44 0.35 5.86 13.22
C PRO A 44 1.62 6.09 12.37
N PRO A 45 1.75 5.57 11.14
CA PRO A 45 2.95 5.82 10.34
C PRO A 45 3.03 7.25 9.83
N ALA A 46 1.92 7.92 9.48
CA ALA A 46 1.95 9.33 9.10
C ALA A 46 2.44 10.21 10.26
N PHE A 47 1.94 9.96 11.48
CA PHE A 47 2.40 10.64 12.68
C PHE A 47 3.90 10.38 12.93
N SER A 48 4.33 9.13 12.78
CA SER A 48 5.73 8.72 12.98
C SER A 48 6.66 9.33 11.92
N CYS A 49 6.20 9.46 10.67
CA CYS A 49 6.88 10.15 9.59
C CYS A 49 7.08 11.64 9.93
N PHE A 50 6.00 12.33 10.33
CA PHE A 50 6.05 13.74 10.72
C PHE A 50 6.99 13.99 11.90
N ARG A 51 6.91 13.15 12.94
CA ARG A 51 7.80 13.22 14.10
C ARG A 51 9.26 13.00 13.68
N SER A 52 9.53 11.97 12.89
CA SER A 52 10.88 11.63 12.41
C SER A 52 11.49 12.73 11.55
N PHE A 53 10.68 13.37 10.70
CA PHE A 53 11.10 14.53 9.92
C PHE A 53 11.54 15.70 10.81
N LYS A 54 10.76 15.99 11.87
CA LYS A 54 11.08 17.09 12.80
C LYS A 54 12.30 16.83 13.67
N THR A 55 12.56 15.58 14.06
CA THR A 55 13.71 15.24 14.92
C THR A 55 14.99 14.96 14.14
N GLY A 56 14.94 15.00 12.80
CA GLY A 56 16.09 14.68 11.95
C GLY A 56 16.49 13.20 12.03
N ASN A 57 15.51 12.30 12.22
CA ASN A 57 15.75 10.87 12.24
C ASN A 57 16.27 10.36 10.88
N ASP A 58 16.83 9.15 10.90
CA ASP A 58 17.31 8.45 9.71
C ASP A 58 16.28 8.51 8.56
N THR A 59 16.71 9.06 7.42
CA THR A 59 15.89 9.21 6.21
C THR A 59 15.36 7.86 5.73
N ARG A 60 16.07 6.76 6.04
CA ARG A 60 15.65 5.41 5.71
C ARG A 60 14.35 5.04 6.42
N LEU A 61 14.24 5.34 7.71
CA LEU A 61 13.05 5.09 8.51
C LEU A 61 11.90 6.02 8.11
N LEU A 62 12.20 7.27 7.76
CA LEU A 62 11.21 8.21 7.23
C LEU A 62 10.55 7.63 5.98
N LEU A 63 11.34 7.09 5.06
CA LEU A 63 10.82 6.48 3.84
C LEU A 63 9.97 5.23 4.13
N CYS A 64 10.35 4.40 5.11
CA CYS A 64 9.52 3.27 5.55
C CYS A 64 8.14 3.73 6.04
N TYR A 65 8.07 4.76 6.89
CA TYR A 65 6.81 5.30 7.37
C TYR A 65 5.97 5.90 6.24
N ALA A 66 6.60 6.61 5.30
CA ALA A 66 5.92 7.18 4.14
C ALA A 66 5.33 6.09 3.23
N LEU A 67 6.10 5.03 2.93
CA LEU A 67 5.64 3.90 2.11
C LEU A 67 4.49 3.14 2.78
N LEU A 68 4.56 2.90 4.08
CA LEU A 68 3.47 2.25 4.81
C LEU A 68 2.19 3.10 4.82
N THR A 69 2.33 4.42 4.97
CA THR A 69 1.21 5.36 4.86
C THR A 69 0.59 5.33 3.46
N LEU A 70 1.41 5.25 2.41
CA LEU A 70 0.95 5.14 1.03
C LEU A 70 0.16 3.86 0.78
N VAL A 71 0.61 2.72 1.34
CA VAL A 71 -0.14 1.46 1.30
C VAL A 71 -1.51 1.64 1.96
N GLY A 72 -1.57 2.20 3.16
CA GLY A 72 -2.85 2.42 3.85
C GLY A 72 -3.81 3.33 3.08
N ILE A 73 -3.29 4.38 2.42
CA ILE A 73 -4.09 5.26 1.55
C ILE A 73 -4.60 4.51 0.33
N GLY A 74 -3.73 3.73 -0.33
CA GLY A 74 -4.10 2.90 -1.47
C GLY A 74 -5.21 1.91 -1.14
N SER A 75 -5.02 1.15 -0.05
CA SER A 75 -6.02 0.18 0.42
C SER A 75 -7.34 0.84 0.80
N TRP A 76 -7.31 2.00 1.48
CA TRP A 76 -8.54 2.77 1.75
C TRP A 76 -9.27 3.10 0.44
N LEU A 77 -8.57 3.68 -0.53
CA LEU A 77 -9.19 4.08 -1.79
C LEU A 77 -9.69 2.88 -2.59
N PHE A 78 -8.98 1.75 -2.54
CA PHE A 78 -9.40 0.52 -3.17
C PHE A 78 -10.70 0.00 -2.56
N HIS A 79 -10.75 -0.25 -1.25
CA HIS A 79 -11.95 -0.77 -0.57
C HIS A 79 -13.13 0.21 -0.60
N MET A 80 -12.85 1.51 -0.69
CA MET A 80 -13.91 2.52 -0.81
C MET A 80 -14.58 2.50 -2.18
N THR A 81 -13.83 2.19 -3.25
CA THR A 81 -14.27 2.45 -4.64
C THR A 81 -14.37 1.22 -5.53
N LEU A 82 -13.63 0.15 -5.21
CA LEU A 82 -13.45 -1.08 -6.00
C LEU A 82 -13.10 -0.80 -7.48
N LYS A 83 -12.18 0.15 -7.66
CA LYS A 83 -11.64 0.54 -8.97
C LYS A 83 -10.29 -0.10 -9.22
N TYR A 84 -10.06 -0.52 -10.46
CA TYR A 84 -8.80 -1.14 -10.85
C TYR A 84 -7.60 -0.22 -10.61
N GLU A 85 -7.74 1.07 -10.88
CA GLU A 85 -6.67 2.06 -10.65
C GLU A 85 -6.34 2.21 -9.16
N MET A 86 -7.35 2.10 -8.29
CA MET A 86 -7.13 2.13 -6.84
C MET A 86 -6.60 0.80 -6.32
N GLN A 87 -6.98 -0.34 -6.93
CA GLN A 87 -6.36 -1.64 -6.68
C GLN A 87 -4.85 -1.59 -6.95
N LEU A 88 -4.42 -1.00 -8.07
CA LEU A 88 -3.00 -0.79 -8.35
C LEU A 88 -2.32 0.10 -7.30
N LEU A 89 -3.02 1.11 -6.79
CA LEU A 89 -2.51 1.99 -5.73
C LEU A 89 -2.42 1.29 -4.36
N ASP A 90 -3.17 0.21 -4.14
CA ASP A 90 -3.01 -0.66 -2.96
C ASP A 90 -1.84 -1.64 -3.16
N GLU A 91 -1.89 -2.43 -4.23
CA GLU A 91 -1.01 -3.57 -4.43
C GLU A 91 0.43 -3.20 -4.81
N LEU A 92 0.63 -2.21 -5.68
CA LEU A 92 1.98 -1.84 -6.14
C LEU A 92 2.81 -1.23 -5.00
N PRO A 93 2.31 -0.28 -4.19
CA PRO A 93 3.06 0.22 -3.03
C PRO A 93 3.40 -0.85 -2.00
N MET A 94 2.58 -1.90 -1.82
CA MET A 94 2.93 -3.03 -0.95
C MET A 94 4.20 -3.73 -1.41
N ILE A 95 4.33 -3.96 -2.72
CA ILE A 95 5.51 -4.61 -3.32
C ILE A 95 6.74 -3.71 -3.16
N TRP A 96 6.67 -2.46 -3.64
CA TRP A 96 7.80 -1.52 -3.57
C TRP A 96 8.22 -1.22 -2.13
N GLY A 97 7.25 -1.06 -1.23
CA GLY A 97 7.48 -0.91 0.21
C GLY A 97 8.18 -2.11 0.83
N SER A 98 7.73 -3.31 0.52
CA SER A 98 8.33 -4.56 1.01
C SER A 98 9.76 -4.75 0.51
N LEU A 99 10.03 -4.45 -0.77
CA LEU A 99 11.38 -4.53 -1.33
C LEU A 99 12.34 -3.55 -0.64
N TYR A 100 11.87 -2.34 -0.36
CA TYR A 100 12.65 -1.36 0.38
C TYR A 100 12.90 -1.82 1.83
N LEU A 101 11.89 -2.39 2.50
CA LEU A 101 12.04 -2.96 3.84
C LEU A 101 13.06 -4.11 3.86
N VAL A 102 13.02 -5.01 2.87
CA VAL A 102 14.01 -6.09 2.71
C VAL A 102 15.42 -5.52 2.56
N PHE A 103 15.59 -4.48 1.73
CA PHE A 103 16.88 -3.79 1.61
C PHE A 103 17.36 -3.23 2.95
N ILE A 104 16.52 -2.45 3.64
CA ILE A 104 16.90 -1.84 4.93
C ILE A 104 17.23 -2.90 5.98
N LEU A 105 16.36 -3.89 6.20
CA LEU A 105 16.61 -4.96 7.18
C LEU A 105 17.88 -5.76 6.82
N GLY A 106 18.10 -6.02 5.54
CA GLY A 106 19.33 -6.65 5.04
C GLY A 106 20.58 -5.82 5.38
N THR A 107 20.55 -4.51 5.18
CA THR A 107 21.69 -3.62 5.53
C THR A 107 21.92 -3.51 7.03
N ILE A 108 20.87 -3.61 7.85
CA ILE A 108 20.99 -3.64 9.32
C ILE A 108 21.66 -4.95 9.77
N ALA A 109 21.25 -6.09 9.21
CA ALA A 109 21.83 -7.39 9.54
C ALA A 109 23.25 -7.56 8.98
N TYR A 110 23.50 -7.01 7.79
CA TYR A 110 24.74 -7.15 7.04
C TYR A 110 25.14 -5.80 6.41
N PRO A 111 25.90 -4.95 7.12
CA PRO A 111 26.21 -3.59 6.68
C PRO A 111 26.88 -3.49 5.30
N HIS A 112 27.63 -4.50 4.88
CA HIS A 112 28.26 -4.53 3.55
C HIS A 112 27.25 -4.57 2.38
N LEU A 113 26.01 -4.99 2.63
CA LEU A 113 24.95 -5.01 1.62
C LEU A 113 24.52 -3.59 1.19
N GLU A 114 24.81 -2.56 1.98
CA GLU A 114 24.49 -1.17 1.63
C GLU A 114 25.22 -0.73 0.35
N GLN A 115 26.40 -1.30 0.09
CA GLN A 115 27.20 -1.03 -1.11
C GLN A 115 26.94 -2.02 -2.25
N SER A 116 26.14 -3.07 -2.01
CA SER A 116 25.88 -4.12 -3.01
C SER A 116 24.97 -3.62 -4.13
N LEU A 117 25.56 -3.31 -5.29
CA LEU A 117 24.81 -2.96 -6.50
C LEU A 117 23.94 -4.12 -7.00
N LEU A 118 24.42 -5.36 -6.84
CA LEU A 118 23.68 -6.56 -7.22
C LEU A 118 22.36 -6.66 -6.47
N LEU A 119 22.37 -6.41 -5.15
CA LEU A 119 21.15 -6.42 -4.34
C LEU A 119 20.19 -5.32 -4.77
N LYS A 120 20.67 -4.09 -4.91
CA LYS A 120 19.84 -2.94 -5.31
C LYS A 120 19.20 -3.16 -6.68
N LEU A 121 20.00 -3.59 -7.66
CA LEU A 121 19.52 -3.86 -9.01
C LEU A 121 18.56 -5.07 -9.03
N GLY A 122 18.86 -6.13 -8.30
CA GLY A 122 18.00 -7.31 -8.21
C GLY A 122 16.62 -6.98 -7.66
N LEU A 123 16.56 -6.24 -6.54
CA LEU A 123 15.28 -5.79 -5.96
C LEU A 123 14.53 -4.84 -6.90
N PHE A 124 15.23 -3.92 -7.56
CA PHE A 124 14.61 -3.00 -8.53
C PHE A 124 14.02 -3.75 -9.73
N VAL A 125 14.79 -4.66 -10.34
CA VAL A 125 14.34 -5.47 -11.48
C VAL A 125 13.13 -6.32 -11.09
N TYR A 126 13.15 -6.94 -9.90
CA TYR A 126 11.99 -7.67 -9.40
C TYR A 126 10.76 -6.77 -9.26
N GLY A 127 10.90 -5.57 -8.69
CA GLY A 127 9.80 -4.60 -8.57
C GLY A 127 9.22 -4.18 -9.92
N VAL A 128 10.08 -3.97 -10.92
CA VAL A 128 9.65 -3.67 -12.30
C VAL A 128 8.88 -4.84 -12.91
N ILE A 129 9.43 -6.06 -12.84
CA ILE A 129 8.76 -7.27 -13.35
C ILE A 129 7.40 -7.45 -12.68
N ALA A 130 7.35 -7.35 -11.36
CA ALA A 130 6.11 -7.46 -10.60
C ALA A 130 5.10 -6.38 -11.04
N THR A 131 5.53 -5.13 -11.21
CA THR A 131 4.65 -4.04 -11.67
C THR A 131 4.04 -4.37 -13.05
N PHE A 132 4.82 -4.88 -14.00
CA PHE A 132 4.32 -5.27 -15.32
C PHE A 132 3.37 -6.49 -15.30
N ILE A 133 3.42 -7.32 -14.26
CA ILE A 133 2.48 -8.44 -14.10
C ILE A 133 1.09 -7.95 -13.65
N TYR A 134 1.04 -6.84 -12.90
CA TYR A 134 -0.19 -6.26 -12.37
C TYR A 134 -0.91 -5.34 -13.36
N LEU A 135 -0.18 -4.79 -14.35
CA LEU A 135 -0.70 -3.96 -15.45
C LEU A 135 -1.24 -4.82 -16.61
#